data_AF-A0A7G5GSA6-F1
#
_entry.id   AF-A0A7G5GSA6-F1
#
_cell.length_a   1.000
_cell.length_b   1.000
_cell.length_c   1.000
_cell.angle_alpha   90.00
_cell.angle_beta   90.00
_cell.angle_gamma   90.00
#
_symmetry.space_group_name_H-M   'P 1'
#
loop_
_entity.id
_entity.type
_entity.pdbx_description
1 polymer ?
#
loop_
_entity_poly.entity_id
_entity_poly.type
_entity_poly.pdbx_seq_one_letter_code
_entity_poly.pdbx_strand_id
1 'polypeptide(L)'
;MNKLVTLMTRQIAALLVGWLLSVPVYAQSDLPPVSLAQLTRPAGWQLVGSVSPNAESTSMKTTSGANVLVGSSAPLTLLTPTADFRVRFETLMTAGADVVLTLPNGQSISLAHSQEIARILKAPGLWQTVELWYKIGSTKSSSMLEKLAINGITVREGQTVAGTALGPLTVMAKTGSMAIRNVGYRVMTPRIVAQWAGPLSYTIVEGGYIQDPAEAAKKKVLKQDTTNLLSYEVSYGQPRQYTIFFTGKLNALQTGDYRFDLNQGGLAALWIDGKEVLPINHLELGMPNANTIPLTAGPHDVKVYFSRSWFRPGLGLYVSQAGTRPQPLHAPTSLPEPDPVAVVSVNPDFSDAGNQVQRIRSFVQLPGEKTKRTHSLSVGSPVGIHYTVDLNQMALLQVWKGDFANTTEMWYERGEPQLLAPLGPPVYLPAQTPLMVLPNDATAWPDSLGENILQYKGLSINKQGVPTLTYTLAGTTVTDATRAEGNALVRTLTLAGSPTGTPYCRVAAGSAIEEVSKGLYAVNDRSYYVRIDPKAKVKMRQSNGKQELLLPVELKNGTGSVHYSIVF
;
A
#
# COMPACT_ATOMS: atom_id res chain seq x y z
N MET A 1 -56.68 -25.53 0.35
CA MET A 1 -56.70 -25.56 1.84
C MET A 1 -55.27 -25.76 2.31
N ASN A 2 -54.51 -24.68 2.40
CA ASN A 2 -54.24 -23.91 3.62
C ASN A 2 -53.43 -24.68 4.66
N LYS A 3 -52.28 -24.06 5.00
CA LYS A 3 -51.27 -24.44 6.02
C LYS A 3 -50.18 -25.43 5.60
N LEU A 4 -49.36 -25.07 4.60
CA LEU A 4 -47.96 -25.56 4.54
C LEU A 4 -46.99 -24.70 3.70
N VAL A 5 -47.37 -23.49 3.25
CA VAL A 5 -46.54 -22.64 2.37
C VAL A 5 -46.19 -21.29 3.01
N THR A 6 -46.18 -21.19 4.34
CA THR A 6 -45.92 -19.92 5.04
C THR A 6 -44.98 -20.09 6.23
N LEU A 7 -43.92 -20.88 6.07
CA LEU A 7 -42.83 -20.95 7.06
C LEU A 7 -41.45 -21.25 6.43
N MET A 8 -41.24 -20.93 5.16
CA MET A 8 -39.94 -21.10 4.48
C MET A 8 -39.46 -19.86 3.71
N THR A 9 -40.04 -18.69 3.98
CA THR A 9 -39.67 -17.41 3.35
C THR A 9 -39.15 -16.36 4.35
N ARG A 10 -38.65 -16.78 5.52
CA ARG A 10 -38.05 -15.87 6.52
C ARG A 10 -36.65 -16.24 7.05
N GLN A 11 -35.95 -17.19 6.43
CA GLN A 11 -34.58 -17.54 6.86
C GLN A 11 -33.50 -17.56 5.75
N ILE A 12 -33.78 -17.04 4.55
CA ILE A 12 -32.78 -16.91 3.47
C ILE A 12 -32.58 -15.43 3.06
N ALA A 13 -32.74 -14.51 4.01
CA ALA A 13 -32.52 -13.07 3.81
C ALA A 13 -31.43 -12.47 4.73
N ALA A 14 -30.70 -13.31 5.49
CA ALA A 14 -29.70 -12.84 6.47
C ALA A 14 -28.27 -13.36 6.21
N LEU A 15 -27.99 -13.98 5.06
CA LEU A 15 -26.69 -14.61 4.77
C LEU A 15 -26.01 -14.13 3.48
N LEU A 16 -26.45 -13.01 2.89
CA LEU A 16 -25.96 -12.51 1.60
C LEU A 16 -25.55 -11.03 1.58
N VAL A 17 -25.20 -10.45 2.75
CA VAL A 17 -24.68 -9.07 2.84
C VAL A 17 -23.26 -9.00 3.44
N GLY A 18 -22.60 -10.13 3.69
CA GLY A 18 -21.30 -10.17 4.38
C GLY A 18 -20.04 -10.29 3.51
N TRP A 19 -20.15 -10.28 2.17
CA TRP A 19 -19.04 -10.72 1.30
C TRP A 19 -18.72 -9.80 0.11
N LEU A 20 -18.89 -8.48 0.30
CA LEU A 20 -18.37 -7.48 -0.64
C LEU A 20 -17.84 -6.29 0.14
N LEU A 21 -16.62 -6.44 0.69
CA LEU A 21 -15.66 -5.39 1.03
C LEU A 21 -14.44 -6.11 1.63
N SER A 22 -13.67 -6.80 0.77
CA SER A 22 -12.31 -7.23 1.12
C SER A 22 -11.41 -5.99 1.15
N VAL A 23 -11.56 -5.19 2.19
CA VAL A 23 -10.55 -4.21 2.63
C VAL A 23 -9.37 -5.05 3.14
N PRO A 24 -8.12 -4.76 2.72
CA PRO A 24 -6.98 -5.51 3.21
C PRO A 24 -6.87 -5.32 4.73
N VAL A 25 -7.12 -6.41 5.44
CA VAL A 25 -6.91 -6.55 6.88
C VAL A 25 -5.41 -6.57 7.11
N TYR A 26 -4.85 -5.47 7.62
CA TYR A 26 -3.71 -5.50 8.51
C TYR A 26 -3.96 -4.52 9.66
N ALA A 27 -4.02 -5.07 10.87
CA ALA A 27 -4.51 -4.49 12.12
C ALA A 27 -3.72 -3.28 12.69
N GLN A 28 -3.22 -2.40 11.83
CA GLN A 28 -2.74 -1.04 12.14
C GLN A 28 -3.21 0.01 11.10
N SER A 29 -3.99 -0.37 10.08
CA SER A 29 -4.48 0.50 9.00
C SER A 29 -5.73 1.32 9.34
N ASP A 30 -6.57 0.87 10.29
CA ASP A 30 -7.86 1.51 10.53
C ASP A 30 -7.75 2.46 11.73
N LEU A 31 -7.23 3.65 11.43
CA LEU A 31 -7.42 4.79 12.33
C LEU A 31 -8.94 5.00 12.50
N PRO A 32 -9.45 5.15 13.74
CA PRO A 32 -10.87 5.38 13.98
C PRO A 32 -11.40 6.51 13.09
N PRO A 33 -12.47 6.27 12.31
CA PRO A 33 -12.99 7.27 11.40
C PRO A 33 -13.60 8.44 12.17
N VAL A 34 -13.40 9.64 11.65
CA VAL A 34 -14.01 10.87 12.13
C VAL A 34 -15.24 11.15 11.30
N SER A 35 -16.38 11.37 11.95
CA SER A 35 -17.56 11.85 11.25
C SER A 35 -17.32 13.29 10.79
N LEU A 36 -17.30 13.51 9.47
CA LEU A 36 -17.11 14.84 8.89
C LEU A 36 -18.20 15.83 9.31
N ALA A 37 -19.39 15.33 9.64
CA ALA A 37 -20.50 16.15 10.14
C ALA A 37 -20.20 16.76 11.53
N GLN A 38 -19.33 16.12 12.32
CA GLN A 38 -18.93 16.56 13.66
C GLN A 38 -17.77 17.57 13.64
N LEU A 39 -17.06 17.71 12.51
CA LEU A 39 -16.01 18.72 12.39
C LEU A 39 -16.63 20.11 12.32
N THR A 40 -16.12 21.03 13.15
CA THR A 40 -16.49 22.45 13.10
C THR A 40 -16.06 23.03 11.76
N ARG A 41 -17.04 23.47 10.96
CA ARG A 41 -16.81 24.02 9.62
C ARG A 41 -16.55 25.53 9.71
N PRO A 42 -15.38 26.02 9.30
CA PRO A 42 -15.16 27.45 9.13
C PRO A 42 -15.97 28.00 7.96
N ALA A 43 -16.03 29.33 7.84
CA ALA A 43 -16.66 29.99 6.70
C ALA A 43 -16.08 29.48 5.37
N GLY A 44 -16.95 29.19 4.41
CA GLY A 44 -16.56 28.66 3.09
C GLY A 44 -16.43 27.13 3.02
N TRP A 45 -16.57 26.41 4.13
CA TRP A 45 -16.61 24.95 4.12
C TRP A 45 -18.03 24.40 4.03
N GLN A 46 -18.23 23.43 3.16
CA GLN A 46 -19.52 22.79 2.91
C GLN A 46 -19.40 21.27 3.02
N LEU A 47 -20.40 20.66 3.65
CA LEU A 47 -20.53 19.20 3.70
C LEU A 47 -21.43 18.75 2.55
N VAL A 48 -20.93 17.82 1.73
CA VAL A 48 -21.54 17.39 0.45
C VAL A 48 -21.45 15.88 0.27
N GLY A 49 -22.21 15.33 -0.68
CA GLY A 49 -22.25 13.89 -0.97
C GLY A 49 -21.06 13.41 -1.81
N SER A 50 -20.71 14.16 -2.84
CA SER A 50 -19.57 13.88 -3.73
C SER A 50 -19.08 15.15 -4.41
N VAL A 51 -17.88 15.07 -4.99
CA VAL A 51 -17.26 16.12 -5.82
C VAL A 51 -16.85 15.57 -7.18
N SER A 52 -16.94 16.40 -8.21
CA SER A 52 -16.61 15.98 -9.58
C SER A 52 -15.83 16.98 -10.44
N PRO A 53 -14.66 17.51 -9.99
CA PRO A 53 -13.78 18.26 -10.88
C PRO A 53 -13.12 17.34 -11.91
N ASN A 54 -12.69 17.87 -13.05
CA ASN A 54 -11.77 17.17 -13.95
C ASN A 54 -10.34 17.70 -13.79
N ALA A 55 -9.37 17.14 -14.53
CA ALA A 55 -7.95 17.50 -14.46
C ALA A 55 -7.63 18.98 -14.76
N GLU A 56 -8.54 19.70 -15.39
CA GLU A 56 -8.39 21.10 -15.83
C GLU A 56 -9.32 22.06 -15.07
N SER A 57 -10.19 21.52 -14.20
CA SER A 57 -11.21 22.31 -13.52
C SER A 57 -10.61 23.14 -12.39
N THR A 58 -10.90 24.44 -12.37
CA THR A 58 -10.56 25.37 -11.28
C THR A 58 -11.66 25.46 -10.21
N SER A 59 -12.77 24.75 -10.39
CA SER A 59 -13.90 24.66 -9.47
C SER A 59 -14.41 23.22 -9.35
N MET A 60 -15.23 22.95 -8.33
CA MET A 60 -15.83 21.64 -8.09
C MET A 60 -17.35 21.71 -8.20
N LYS A 61 -17.93 20.78 -8.96
CA LYS A 61 -19.36 20.47 -8.86
C LYS A 61 -19.58 19.54 -7.67
N THR A 62 -20.68 19.74 -6.96
CA THR A 62 -21.03 18.99 -5.74
C THR A 62 -22.40 18.35 -5.87
N THR A 63 -22.63 17.28 -5.12
CA THR A 63 -23.96 16.69 -4.91
C THR A 63 -24.36 16.81 -3.44
N SER A 64 -25.66 16.77 -3.13
CA SER A 64 -26.13 16.78 -1.74
C SER A 64 -25.69 15.49 -1.01
N GLY A 65 -25.30 15.62 0.26
CA GLY A 65 -24.93 14.48 1.12
C GLY A 65 -23.95 14.86 2.23
N ALA A 66 -23.34 13.85 2.87
CA ALA A 66 -22.56 14.03 4.09
C ALA A 66 -21.17 13.36 4.09
N ASN A 67 -20.64 13.00 2.92
CA ASN A 67 -19.46 12.13 2.81
C ASN A 67 -18.16 12.90 2.53
N VAL A 68 -18.23 14.16 2.10
CA VAL A 68 -17.08 14.96 1.69
C VAL A 68 -17.21 16.38 2.23
N LEU A 69 -16.12 16.95 2.73
CA LEU A 69 -16.00 18.38 3.04
C LEU A 69 -15.31 19.10 1.90
N VAL A 70 -15.87 20.20 1.41
CA VAL A 70 -15.27 21.05 0.36
C VAL A 70 -15.01 22.42 0.93
N GLY A 71 -13.84 22.99 0.65
CA GLY A 71 -13.46 24.31 1.12
C GLY A 71 -12.25 24.88 0.40
N SER A 72 -11.82 26.06 0.83
CA SER A 72 -10.66 26.76 0.27
C SER A 72 -9.80 27.41 1.34
N SER A 73 -9.95 28.71 1.61
CA SER A 73 -8.94 29.53 2.28
C SER A 73 -8.99 29.51 3.81
N ALA A 74 -10.12 29.15 4.42
CA ALA A 74 -10.21 29.08 5.88
C ALA A 74 -9.63 27.75 6.40
N PRO A 75 -8.73 27.74 7.40
CA PRO A 75 -8.20 26.50 7.97
C PRO A 75 -9.28 25.64 8.62
N LEU A 76 -9.47 24.41 8.13
CA LEU A 76 -10.27 23.38 8.78
C LEU A 76 -9.42 22.65 9.80
N THR A 77 -9.84 22.62 11.06
CA THR A 77 -9.22 21.80 12.10
C THR A 77 -9.62 20.34 11.91
N LEU A 78 -8.63 19.46 11.67
CA LEU A 78 -8.85 18.02 11.61
C LEU A 78 -8.84 17.38 13.00
N LEU A 79 -7.93 17.84 13.87
CA LEU A 79 -7.90 17.46 15.28
C LEU A 79 -7.07 18.46 16.11
N THR A 80 -7.30 18.46 17.42
CA THR A 80 -6.45 19.14 18.41
C THR A 80 -5.85 18.06 19.31
N PRO A 81 -4.58 17.66 19.07
CA PRO A 81 -4.01 16.50 19.75
C PRO A 81 -3.65 16.81 21.20
N THR A 82 -3.82 15.81 22.08
CA THR A 82 -3.43 15.88 23.50
C THR A 82 -2.17 15.07 23.82
N ALA A 83 -1.72 14.23 22.88
CA ALA A 83 -0.47 13.47 22.91
C ALA A 83 -0.04 13.19 21.47
N ASP A 84 1.04 12.44 21.30
CA ASP A 84 1.45 11.85 20.01
C ASP A 84 0.23 11.33 19.23
N PHE A 85 0.23 11.43 17.91
CA PHE A 85 -0.92 10.99 17.14
C PHE A 85 -0.54 10.50 15.75
N ARG A 86 -1.45 9.72 15.18
CA ARG A 86 -1.46 9.35 13.77
C ARG A 86 -2.76 9.84 13.15
N VAL A 87 -2.67 10.38 11.95
CA VAL A 87 -3.81 10.82 11.16
C VAL A 87 -3.66 10.34 9.72
N ARG A 88 -4.78 9.97 9.11
CA ARG A 88 -4.89 9.69 7.69
C ARG A 88 -6.15 10.37 7.17
N PHE A 89 -6.06 10.94 5.98
CA PHE A 89 -7.22 11.45 5.26
C PHE A 89 -6.95 11.41 3.77
N GLU A 90 -8.01 11.57 2.99
CA GLU A 90 -7.90 11.78 1.55
C GLU A 90 -8.25 13.22 1.20
N THR A 91 -7.49 13.79 0.27
CA THR A 91 -7.72 15.13 -0.27
C THR A 91 -7.76 15.12 -1.79
N LEU A 92 -8.66 15.91 -2.37
CA LEU A 92 -8.77 16.12 -3.81
C LEU A 92 -8.68 17.62 -4.09
N MET A 93 -7.96 17.98 -5.16
CA MET A 93 -7.56 19.37 -5.44
C MET A 93 -8.02 19.78 -6.84
N THR A 94 -8.50 21.02 -6.99
CA THR A 94 -8.72 21.61 -8.33
C THR A 94 -7.38 21.88 -9.03
N ALA A 95 -7.41 22.11 -10.35
CA ALA A 95 -6.23 22.54 -11.09
C ALA A 95 -5.65 23.84 -10.48
N GLY A 96 -4.34 23.86 -10.22
CA GLY A 96 -3.63 25.00 -9.62
C GLY A 96 -3.86 25.21 -8.11
N ALA A 97 -4.56 24.30 -7.43
CA ALA A 97 -4.73 24.40 -5.99
C ALA A 97 -3.47 24.02 -5.21
N ASP A 98 -3.20 24.74 -4.13
CA ASP A 98 -2.15 24.42 -3.16
C ASP A 98 -2.78 24.11 -1.81
N VAL A 99 -2.75 22.85 -1.42
CA VAL A 99 -3.19 22.42 -0.09
C VAL A 99 -2.04 22.56 0.90
N VAL A 100 -2.33 23.20 2.02
CA VAL A 100 -1.36 23.44 3.09
C VAL A 100 -1.83 22.76 4.36
N LEU A 101 -0.94 21.97 4.96
CA LEU A 101 -1.10 21.39 6.28
C LEU A 101 -0.35 22.24 7.29
N THR A 102 -1.00 22.65 8.37
CA THR A 102 -0.34 23.32 9.48
C THR A 102 -0.25 22.34 10.65
N LEU A 103 0.98 21.99 11.00
CA LEU A 103 1.32 21.11 12.10
C LEU A 103 1.00 21.75 13.46
N PRO A 104 0.87 20.98 14.55
CA PRO A 104 0.61 21.51 15.90
C PRO A 104 1.59 22.58 16.38
N ASN A 105 2.85 22.53 15.93
CA ASN A 105 3.85 23.56 16.25
C ASN A 105 3.72 24.85 15.42
N GLY A 106 2.72 24.95 14.52
CA GLY A 106 2.50 26.08 13.61
C GLY A 106 3.25 25.99 12.27
N GLN A 107 4.13 25.01 12.09
CA GLN A 107 4.85 24.84 10.82
C GLN A 107 3.89 24.42 9.71
N SER A 108 3.99 25.06 8.55
CA SER A 108 3.17 24.74 7.39
C SER A 108 3.93 23.87 6.37
N ILE A 109 3.23 22.91 5.78
CA ILE A 109 3.71 22.05 4.71
C ILE A 109 2.77 22.23 3.52
N SER A 110 3.29 22.79 2.43
CA SER A 110 2.57 22.92 1.16
C SER A 110 2.72 21.64 0.34
N LEU A 111 1.61 21.12 -0.18
CA LEU A 111 1.64 19.97 -1.09
C LEU A 111 2.19 20.36 -2.47
N ALA A 112 1.85 21.55 -2.98
CA ALA A 112 2.27 21.97 -4.32
C ALA A 112 3.70 22.55 -4.37
N HIS A 113 4.19 23.14 -3.27
CA HIS A 113 5.48 23.84 -3.22
C HIS A 113 6.58 23.12 -2.44
N SER A 114 6.30 21.91 -1.91
CA SER A 114 7.36 21.03 -1.39
C SER A 114 7.79 20.08 -2.52
N GLN A 115 9.03 20.20 -3.01
CA GLN A 115 9.51 19.48 -4.19
C GLN A 115 9.38 17.96 -4.06
N GLU A 116 9.66 17.43 -2.87
CA GLU A 116 9.56 16.02 -2.53
C GLU A 116 8.11 15.48 -2.59
N ILE A 117 7.12 16.37 -2.39
CA ILE A 117 5.69 16.05 -2.47
C ILE A 117 5.17 16.26 -3.91
N ALA A 118 5.45 17.43 -4.49
CA ALA A 118 4.88 17.86 -5.76
C ALA A 118 5.14 16.86 -6.89
N ARG A 119 6.32 16.23 -6.89
CA ARG A 119 6.74 15.24 -7.90
C ARG A 119 5.95 13.91 -7.87
N ILE A 120 5.27 13.60 -6.76
CA ILE A 120 4.49 12.36 -6.57
C ILE A 120 2.98 12.62 -6.43
N LEU A 121 2.54 13.87 -6.59
CA LEU A 121 1.12 14.19 -6.59
C LEU A 121 0.44 13.61 -7.82
N LYS A 122 -0.75 13.04 -7.58
CA LYS A 122 -1.65 12.69 -8.67
C LYS A 122 -2.19 13.92 -9.38
N ALA A 123 -2.65 13.77 -10.61
CA ALA A 123 -3.27 14.84 -11.37
C ALA A 123 -4.47 15.50 -10.63
N PRO A 124 -4.80 16.78 -10.92
CA PRO A 124 -5.94 17.45 -10.31
C PRO A 124 -7.27 16.68 -10.48
N GLY A 125 -8.13 16.75 -9.47
CA GLY A 125 -9.38 16.00 -9.41
C GLY A 125 -9.26 14.50 -9.13
N LEU A 126 -8.05 14.00 -8.87
CA LEU A 126 -7.79 12.66 -8.32
C LEU A 126 -7.55 12.73 -6.80
N TRP A 127 -7.94 11.67 -6.09
CA TRP A 127 -7.75 11.58 -4.65
C TRP A 127 -6.30 11.28 -4.27
N GLN A 128 -5.74 12.15 -3.44
CA GLN A 128 -4.47 11.98 -2.76
C GLN A 128 -4.71 11.37 -1.38
N THR A 129 -3.92 10.39 -0.96
CA THR A 129 -3.90 9.97 0.45
C THR A 129 -2.80 10.72 1.19
N VAL A 130 -3.10 11.23 2.38
CA VAL A 130 -2.12 11.84 3.29
C VAL A 130 -2.10 11.03 4.58
N GLU A 131 -0.91 10.60 4.99
CA GLU A 131 -0.67 9.95 6.28
C GLU A 131 0.40 10.74 7.04
N LEU A 132 0.11 11.07 8.30
CA LEU A 132 1.02 11.84 9.14
C LEU A 132 1.11 11.24 10.55
N TRP A 133 2.34 11.01 11.00
CA TRP A 133 2.66 10.56 12.35
C TRP A 133 3.46 11.66 13.04
N TYR A 134 2.97 12.10 14.19
CA TYR A 134 3.55 13.22 14.90
C TYR A 134 3.80 12.86 16.36
N LYS A 135 5.03 13.09 16.80
CA LYS A 135 5.43 13.01 18.20
C LYS A 135 5.50 14.41 18.78
N ILE A 136 4.77 14.60 19.86
CA ILE A 136 4.70 15.87 20.56
C ILE A 136 5.94 16.01 21.45
N GLY A 137 6.60 17.17 21.36
CA GLY A 137 7.74 17.51 22.19
C GLY A 137 7.38 17.65 23.67
N SER A 138 8.39 17.65 24.52
CA SER A 138 8.28 17.95 25.94
C SER A 138 9.13 19.18 26.26
N THR A 139 9.18 19.57 27.54
CA THR A 139 10.13 20.61 28.00
C THR A 139 11.59 20.23 27.74
N LYS A 140 11.90 18.94 27.54
CA LYS A 140 13.26 18.41 27.33
C LYS A 140 13.51 17.84 25.94
N SER A 141 12.51 17.84 25.05
CA SER A 141 12.64 17.23 23.73
C SER A 141 11.80 17.98 22.70
N SER A 142 12.37 18.23 21.53
CA SER A 142 11.63 18.82 20.40
C SER A 142 10.53 17.87 19.91
N SER A 143 9.50 18.46 19.28
CA SER A 143 8.52 17.68 18.54
C SER A 143 9.16 17.04 17.31
N MET A 144 8.58 15.96 16.79
CA MET A 144 9.11 15.24 15.64
C MET A 144 7.98 14.86 14.69
N LEU A 145 8.16 15.18 13.42
CA LEU A 145 7.40 14.57 12.32
C LEU A 145 8.00 13.19 12.07
N GLU A 146 7.42 12.18 12.70
CA GLU A 146 7.89 10.79 12.60
C GLU A 146 7.74 10.28 11.18
N LYS A 147 6.60 10.59 10.54
CA LYS A 147 6.30 10.19 9.16
C LYS A 147 5.37 11.19 8.52
N LEU A 148 5.65 11.56 7.28
CA LEU A 148 4.69 12.12 6.34
C LEU A 148 4.74 11.28 5.08
N ALA A 149 3.62 10.69 4.69
CA ALA A 149 3.49 9.95 3.45
C ALA A 149 2.34 10.50 2.61
N ILE A 150 2.59 10.59 1.31
CA ILE A 150 1.62 11.03 0.29
C ILE A 150 1.46 9.88 -0.69
N ASN A 151 0.21 9.45 -0.91
CA ASN A 151 -0.11 8.32 -1.78
C ASN A 151 0.67 7.02 -1.43
N GLY A 152 0.97 6.82 -0.14
CA GLY A 152 1.73 5.67 0.34
C GLY A 152 3.25 5.82 0.28
N ILE A 153 3.78 6.88 -0.32
CA ILE A 153 5.22 7.15 -0.38
C ILE A 153 5.63 8.07 0.76
N THR A 154 6.55 7.62 1.61
CA THR A 154 7.13 8.43 2.68
C THR A 154 7.99 9.54 2.06
N VAL A 155 7.61 10.79 2.28
CA VAL A 155 8.31 11.99 1.79
C VAL A 155 9.17 12.65 2.86
N ARG A 156 8.82 12.45 4.14
CA ARG A 156 9.61 12.90 5.30
C ARG A 156 9.49 11.88 6.41
N GLU A 157 10.60 11.63 7.09
CA GLU A 157 10.68 10.67 8.19
C GLU A 157 11.70 11.15 9.23
N GLY A 158 11.39 10.98 10.51
CA GLY A 158 12.30 11.32 11.62
C GLY A 158 12.71 12.79 11.69
N GLN A 159 11.92 13.72 11.13
CA GLN A 159 12.29 15.14 11.10
C GLN A 159 11.96 15.82 12.43
N THR A 160 12.99 16.27 13.14
CA THR A 160 12.80 17.16 14.30
C THR A 160 12.19 18.49 13.84
N VAL A 161 11.11 18.91 14.48
CA VAL A 161 10.46 20.19 14.21
C VAL A 161 10.55 21.10 15.44
N ALA A 162 10.94 22.35 15.22
CA ALA A 162 11.11 23.31 16.31
C ALA A 162 9.77 23.66 16.97
N GLY A 163 9.78 23.87 18.29
CA GLY A 163 8.62 24.30 19.05
C GLY A 163 7.91 23.18 19.82
N THR A 164 7.34 23.57 20.97
CA THR A 164 6.57 22.72 21.90
C THR A 164 5.08 23.06 21.89
N ALA A 165 4.64 23.94 20.99
CA ALA A 165 3.25 24.39 20.93
C ALA A 165 2.30 23.24 20.56
N LEU A 166 1.16 23.19 21.27
CA LEU A 166 0.06 22.24 21.11
C LEU A 166 -1.09 22.89 20.35
N GLY A 167 -0.83 23.33 19.12
CA GLY A 167 -1.86 23.83 18.22
C GLY A 167 -2.69 22.71 17.57
N PRO A 168 -3.81 23.07 16.92
CA PRO A 168 -4.54 22.12 16.09
C PRO A 168 -3.73 21.70 14.86
N LEU A 169 -3.95 20.48 14.38
CA LEU A 169 -3.62 20.12 13.01
C LEU A 169 -4.72 20.69 12.10
N THR A 170 -4.34 21.60 11.21
CA THR A 170 -5.29 22.20 10.26
C THR A 170 -4.91 21.95 8.81
N VAL A 171 -5.90 22.07 7.94
CA VAL A 171 -5.75 21.97 6.50
C VAL A 171 -6.56 23.03 5.78
N MET A 172 -6.01 23.58 4.70
CA MET A 172 -6.67 24.55 3.83
C MET A 172 -6.14 24.46 2.41
N ALA A 173 -6.88 25.01 1.45
CA ALA A 173 -6.37 25.35 0.13
C ALA A 173 -5.94 26.84 0.13
N LYS A 174 -4.63 27.09 0.11
CA LYS A 174 -4.06 28.44 0.00
C LYS A 174 -4.43 29.09 -1.33
N THR A 175 -4.49 28.30 -2.39
CA THR A 175 -5.04 28.67 -3.71
C THR A 175 -6.02 27.59 -4.16
N GLY A 176 -6.96 27.95 -5.03
CA GLY A 176 -7.94 27.02 -5.59
C GLY A 176 -8.93 26.48 -4.54
N SER A 177 -9.40 25.25 -4.74
CA SER A 177 -10.33 24.58 -3.83
C SER A 177 -9.87 23.15 -3.57
N MET A 178 -10.27 22.63 -2.41
CA MET A 178 -10.00 21.26 -2.00
C MET A 178 -11.26 20.55 -1.50
N ALA A 179 -11.21 19.22 -1.53
CA ALA A 179 -12.17 18.35 -0.91
C ALA A 179 -11.46 17.37 0.02
N ILE A 180 -12.08 16.98 1.13
CA ILE A 180 -11.54 16.04 2.11
C ILE A 180 -12.56 14.96 2.43
N ARG A 181 -12.09 13.71 2.56
CA ARG A 181 -12.87 12.58 3.06
C ARG A 181 -11.99 11.58 3.81
N ASN A 182 -12.61 10.53 4.35
CA ASN A 182 -11.93 9.40 4.99
C ASN A 182 -10.93 9.83 6.06
N VAL A 183 -11.29 10.86 6.84
CA VAL A 183 -10.47 11.33 7.95
C VAL A 183 -10.54 10.29 9.06
N GLY A 184 -9.39 9.77 9.48
CA GLY A 184 -9.26 8.92 10.65
C GLY A 184 -8.04 9.35 11.46
N TYR A 185 -8.16 9.32 12.79
CA TYR A 185 -7.03 9.62 13.66
C TYR A 185 -7.05 8.79 14.93
N ARG A 186 -5.88 8.67 15.55
CA ARG A 186 -5.73 8.06 16.87
C ARG A 186 -4.65 8.79 17.67
N VAL A 187 -5.00 9.17 18.89
CA VAL A 187 -4.04 9.66 19.88
C VAL A 187 -3.31 8.46 20.49
N MET A 188 -1.99 8.59 20.59
CA MET A 188 -1.04 7.63 21.16
C MET A 188 -0.66 8.11 22.57
N THR A 189 -1.36 7.63 23.58
CA THR A 189 -1.10 7.98 24.98
C THR A 189 0.21 7.33 25.45
N PRO A 190 1.15 8.09 26.03
CA PRO A 190 2.38 7.55 26.59
C PRO A 190 2.10 6.90 27.95
N ARG A 191 1.59 5.66 27.93
CA ARG A 191 1.35 4.87 29.15
C ARG A 191 1.87 3.45 29.01
N ILE A 192 2.34 2.91 30.13
CA ILE A 192 2.65 1.48 30.29
C ILE A 192 1.32 0.72 30.28
N VAL A 193 1.25 -0.41 29.57
CA VAL A 193 0.03 -1.22 29.47
C VAL A 193 0.13 -2.55 30.21
N ALA A 194 1.35 -3.07 30.37
CA ALA A 194 1.64 -4.29 31.11
C ALA A 194 3.09 -4.25 31.62
N GLN A 195 3.40 -5.05 32.64
CA GLN A 195 4.75 -5.18 33.18
C GLN A 195 4.99 -6.59 33.73
N TRP A 196 6.22 -7.06 33.73
CA TRP A 196 6.55 -8.32 34.41
C TRP A 196 6.24 -8.21 35.90
N ALA A 197 5.54 -9.20 36.46
CA ALA A 197 5.15 -9.26 37.87
C ALA A 197 6.28 -9.78 38.78
N GLY A 198 7.42 -10.15 38.19
CA GLY A 198 8.60 -10.70 38.84
C GLY A 198 9.63 -11.13 37.78
N PRO A 199 10.78 -11.69 38.19
CA PRO A 199 11.75 -12.22 37.24
C PRO A 199 11.17 -13.38 36.42
N LEU A 200 11.62 -13.49 35.18
CA LEU A 200 11.37 -14.64 34.32
C LEU A 200 12.34 -15.76 34.68
N SER A 201 11.84 -16.97 34.87
CA SER A 201 12.67 -18.17 34.88
C SER A 201 12.99 -18.58 33.45
N TYR A 202 14.22 -19.02 33.19
CA TYR A 202 14.59 -19.60 31.90
C TYR A 202 15.32 -20.94 32.04
N THR A 203 15.10 -21.82 31.07
CA THR A 203 15.84 -23.08 30.89
C THR A 203 16.43 -23.10 29.49
N ILE A 204 17.74 -23.31 29.40
CA ILE A 204 18.45 -23.54 28.15
C ILE A 204 18.71 -25.03 28.01
N VAL A 205 18.36 -25.58 26.85
CA VAL A 205 18.65 -26.96 26.47
C VAL A 205 19.52 -27.00 25.22
N GLU A 206 20.22 -28.12 25.02
CA GLU A 206 21.01 -28.35 23.82
C GLU A 206 20.14 -28.51 22.57
N GLY A 207 20.70 -28.14 21.41
CA GLY A 207 20.05 -28.28 20.11
C GLY A 207 19.25 -27.04 19.72
N GLY A 208 19.31 -26.70 18.43
CA GLY A 208 18.57 -25.60 17.81
C GLY A 208 17.67 -26.13 16.69
N TYR A 209 16.83 -25.25 16.15
CA TYR A 209 15.86 -25.55 15.11
C TYR A 209 14.90 -26.70 15.47
N ILE A 210 14.46 -26.76 16.72
CA ILE A 210 13.50 -27.77 17.18
C ILE A 210 12.09 -27.20 17.04
N GLN A 211 11.27 -27.79 16.18
CA GLN A 211 9.91 -27.30 15.91
C GLN A 211 8.90 -27.66 17.01
N ASP A 212 9.14 -28.76 17.74
CA ASP A 212 8.27 -29.21 18.82
C ASP A 212 8.89 -28.88 20.20
N PRO A 213 8.28 -27.99 21.01
CA PRO A 213 8.74 -27.67 22.35
C PRO A 213 8.79 -28.88 23.28
N ALA A 214 7.93 -29.87 23.09
CA ALA A 214 7.93 -31.09 23.90
C ALA A 214 9.17 -31.95 23.62
N GLU A 215 9.64 -31.98 22.37
CA GLU A 215 10.90 -32.64 22.00
C GLU A 215 12.11 -31.86 22.52
N ALA A 216 12.08 -30.53 22.45
CA ALA A 216 13.12 -29.69 23.04
C ALA A 216 13.21 -29.89 24.56
N ALA A 217 12.08 -30.06 25.27
CA ALA A 217 12.07 -30.28 26.73
C ALA A 217 12.74 -31.59 27.17
N LYS A 218 12.92 -32.56 26.25
CA LYS A 218 13.63 -33.83 26.51
C LYS A 218 15.15 -33.72 26.33
N LYS A 219 15.64 -32.60 25.79
CA LYS A 219 17.07 -32.38 25.54
C LYS A 219 17.82 -32.09 26.83
N LYS A 220 19.14 -32.28 26.81
CA LYS A 220 20.00 -32.00 27.96
C LYS A 220 19.89 -30.53 28.36
N VAL A 221 19.59 -30.29 29.64
CA VAL A 221 19.63 -28.95 30.23
C VAL A 221 21.08 -28.47 30.31
N LEU A 222 21.32 -27.29 29.75
CA LEU A 222 22.60 -26.60 29.75
C LEU A 222 22.70 -25.58 30.88
N LYS A 223 21.61 -24.85 31.13
CA LYS A 223 21.54 -23.80 32.16
C LYS A 223 20.10 -23.56 32.60
N GLN A 224 19.91 -23.27 33.89
CA GLN A 224 18.65 -22.76 34.45
C GLN A 224 18.96 -21.59 35.37
N ASP A 225 18.20 -20.50 35.25
CA ASP A 225 18.38 -19.30 36.06
C ASP A 225 17.16 -18.36 35.88
N THR A 226 17.30 -17.11 36.34
CA THR A 226 16.30 -16.06 36.19
C THR A 226 16.84 -14.81 35.48
N THR A 227 15.95 -14.01 34.92
CA THR A 227 16.26 -12.70 34.30
C THR A 227 15.09 -11.72 34.51
N ASN A 228 15.36 -10.42 34.65
CA ASN A 228 14.32 -9.41 34.84
C ASN A 228 13.59 -9.01 33.55
N LEU A 229 14.24 -9.21 32.40
CA LEU A 229 13.69 -8.94 31.07
C LEU A 229 13.94 -10.13 30.16
N LEU A 230 13.08 -10.32 29.17
CA LEU A 230 13.29 -11.31 28.14
C LEU A 230 14.62 -10.99 27.41
N SER A 231 15.55 -11.94 27.39
CA SER A 231 16.79 -11.77 26.64
C SER A 231 17.33 -13.09 26.12
N TYR A 232 17.58 -13.21 24.82
CA TYR A 232 18.28 -14.41 24.30
C TYR A 232 19.74 -14.47 24.74
N GLU A 233 20.34 -13.34 25.15
CA GLU A 233 21.74 -13.28 25.58
C GLU A 233 22.02 -14.06 26.88
N VAL A 234 20.98 -14.53 27.57
CA VAL A 234 21.14 -15.51 28.66
C VAL A 234 21.86 -16.79 28.21
N SER A 235 21.89 -17.05 26.89
CA SER A 235 22.66 -18.13 26.26
C SER A 235 24.14 -17.80 26.01
N TYR A 236 24.65 -16.66 26.47
CA TYR A 236 26.07 -16.36 26.31
C TYR A 236 26.94 -17.45 26.96
N GLY A 237 27.98 -17.88 26.24
CA GLY A 237 28.84 -19.00 26.65
C GLY A 237 28.27 -20.40 26.43
N GLN A 238 27.06 -20.53 25.86
CA GLN A 238 26.46 -21.82 25.50
C GLN A 238 26.86 -22.26 24.08
N PRO A 239 26.69 -23.56 23.71
CA PRO A 239 26.93 -24.05 22.35
C PRO A 239 26.14 -23.26 21.30
N ARG A 240 26.63 -23.23 20.06
CA ARG A 240 26.01 -22.47 18.96
C ARG A 240 24.54 -22.85 18.70
N GLN A 241 24.18 -24.11 18.96
CA GLN A 241 22.82 -24.65 18.77
C GLN A 241 22.17 -24.86 20.14
N TYR A 242 21.17 -24.05 20.46
CA TYR A 242 20.47 -24.08 21.74
C TYR A 242 18.99 -23.73 21.57
N THR A 243 18.21 -24.07 22.60
CA THR A 243 16.81 -23.71 22.72
C THR A 243 16.55 -23.17 24.12
N ILE A 244 15.77 -22.10 24.24
CA ILE A 244 15.46 -21.42 25.49
C ILE A 244 13.95 -21.47 25.72
N PHE A 245 13.56 -21.83 26.93
CA PHE A 245 12.21 -21.70 27.46
C PHE A 245 12.22 -20.59 28.50
N PHE A 246 11.39 -19.56 28.32
CA PHE A 246 11.12 -18.56 29.35
C PHE A 246 9.73 -18.79 29.92
N THR A 247 9.60 -18.63 31.23
CA THR A 247 8.33 -18.68 31.95
C THR A 247 8.27 -17.57 33.00
N GLY A 248 7.11 -16.94 33.17
CA GLY A 248 6.91 -15.94 34.22
C GLY A 248 5.49 -15.41 34.22
N LYS A 249 5.28 -14.30 34.94
CA LYS A 249 3.97 -13.64 35.04
C LYS A 249 4.01 -12.23 34.47
N LEU A 250 3.08 -11.92 33.58
CA LEU A 250 2.86 -10.57 33.04
C LEU A 250 1.63 -9.96 33.69
N ASN A 251 1.79 -8.83 34.37
CA ASN A 251 0.69 -8.09 34.96
C ASN A 251 0.09 -7.12 33.91
N ALA A 252 -1.10 -7.44 33.42
CA ALA A 252 -1.90 -6.53 32.59
C ALA A 252 -2.55 -5.46 33.49
N LEU A 253 -2.29 -4.18 33.22
CA LEU A 253 -2.71 -3.11 34.11
C LEU A 253 -4.21 -2.82 34.04
N GLN A 254 -4.87 -3.18 32.94
CA GLN A 254 -6.29 -2.95 32.70
C GLN A 254 -6.85 -4.08 31.83
N THR A 255 -8.14 -4.39 32.00
CA THR A 255 -8.85 -5.29 31.08
C THR A 255 -8.93 -4.66 29.69
N GLY A 256 -8.66 -5.42 28.63
CA GLY A 256 -8.82 -4.97 27.25
C GLY A 256 -8.08 -5.84 26.24
N ASP A 257 -8.04 -5.38 25.00
CA ASP A 257 -7.33 -6.06 23.92
C ASP A 257 -5.85 -5.67 23.89
N TYR A 258 -4.99 -6.67 23.99
CA TYR A 258 -3.54 -6.54 23.98
C TYR A 258 -2.98 -7.13 22.69
N ARG A 259 -2.20 -6.33 21.98
CA ARG A 259 -1.40 -6.77 20.85
C ARG A 259 -0.01 -7.13 21.33
N PHE A 260 0.43 -8.34 20.97
CA PHE A 260 1.79 -8.82 21.16
C PHE A 260 2.49 -8.90 19.80
N ASP A 261 3.68 -8.32 19.72
CA ASP A 261 4.56 -8.42 18.55
C ASP A 261 5.83 -9.16 18.99
N LEU A 262 6.03 -10.38 18.48
CA LEU A 262 7.20 -11.21 18.75
C LEU A 262 8.14 -11.15 17.54
N ASN A 263 9.33 -10.62 17.73
CA ASN A 263 10.35 -10.53 16.70
C ASN A 263 11.48 -11.51 17.04
N GLN A 264 11.82 -12.40 16.10
CA GLN A 264 12.83 -13.41 16.32
C GLN A 264 13.63 -13.73 15.06
N GLY A 265 14.87 -14.17 15.26
CA GLY A 265 15.67 -14.82 14.23
C GLY A 265 15.83 -16.32 14.50
N GLY A 266 14.95 -17.13 13.90
CA GLY A 266 14.82 -18.56 14.17
C GLY A 266 13.39 -18.96 14.49
N LEU A 267 13.21 -19.99 15.32
CA LEU A 267 11.89 -20.45 15.76
C LEU A 267 11.54 -19.76 17.06
N ALA A 268 10.35 -19.16 17.16
CA ALA A 268 9.83 -18.70 18.44
C ALA A 268 8.30 -18.80 18.50
N ALA A 269 7.79 -18.82 19.72
CA ALA A 269 6.35 -18.83 20.01
C ALA A 269 6.04 -18.19 21.36
N LEU A 270 4.78 -17.80 21.53
CA LEU A 270 4.25 -17.15 22.72
C LEU A 270 2.96 -17.85 23.17
N TRP A 271 2.90 -18.20 24.46
CA TRP A 271 1.68 -18.63 25.14
C TRP A 271 1.36 -17.68 26.29
N ILE A 272 0.07 -17.41 26.49
CA ILE A 272 -0.46 -16.65 27.62
C ILE A 272 -1.63 -17.45 28.23
N ASP A 273 -1.58 -17.69 29.54
CA ASP A 273 -2.51 -18.57 30.28
C ASP A 273 -2.70 -19.95 29.64
N GLY A 274 -1.61 -20.50 29.08
CA GLY A 274 -1.62 -21.78 28.38
C GLY A 274 -2.22 -21.74 26.97
N LYS A 275 -2.84 -20.63 26.54
CA LYS A 275 -3.32 -20.43 25.17
C LYS A 275 -2.17 -20.01 24.26
N GLU A 276 -2.06 -20.67 23.10
CA GLU A 276 -1.13 -20.25 22.05
C GLU A 276 -1.59 -18.92 21.45
N VAL A 277 -0.74 -17.90 21.58
CA VAL A 277 -1.00 -16.54 21.11
C VAL A 277 -0.28 -16.30 19.80
N LEU A 278 0.99 -16.73 19.72
CA LEU A 278 1.77 -16.74 18.49
C LEU A 278 2.34 -18.14 18.31
N PRO A 279 1.94 -18.87 17.25
CA PRO A 279 2.41 -20.22 17.00
C PRO A 279 3.90 -20.22 16.64
N ILE A 280 4.51 -21.41 16.68
CA ILE A 280 5.91 -21.59 16.31
C ILE A 280 6.09 -21.30 14.83
N ASN A 281 6.83 -20.23 14.55
CA ASN A 281 7.16 -19.81 13.19
C ASN A 281 8.67 -19.66 13.04
N HIS A 282 9.19 -20.10 11.89
CA HIS A 282 10.58 -19.91 11.48
C HIS A 282 10.69 -18.61 10.69
N LEU A 283 11.24 -17.58 11.32
CA LEU A 283 11.30 -16.23 10.75
C LEU A 283 12.73 -15.69 10.73
N GLU A 284 13.03 -14.91 9.70
CA GLU A 284 14.16 -14.00 9.71
C GLU A 284 13.88 -12.84 10.67
N LEU A 285 14.94 -12.35 11.31
CA LEU A 285 14.84 -11.22 12.23
C LEU A 285 14.31 -9.99 11.48
N GLY A 286 13.26 -9.36 12.01
CA GLY A 286 12.59 -8.22 11.37
C GLY A 286 11.32 -8.58 10.62
N MET A 287 11.02 -9.87 10.40
CA MET A 287 9.72 -10.27 9.83
C MET A 287 8.59 -10.02 10.85
N PRO A 288 7.43 -9.50 10.40
CA PRO A 288 6.31 -9.21 11.30
C PRO A 288 5.66 -10.50 11.80
N ASN A 289 5.40 -10.57 13.11
CA ASN A 289 4.67 -11.67 13.75
C ASN A 289 3.93 -11.14 14.98
N ALA A 290 2.62 -10.97 14.84
CA ALA A 290 1.81 -10.28 15.82
C ALA A 290 0.39 -10.84 15.91
N ASN A 291 -0.17 -10.79 17.12
CA ASN A 291 -1.55 -11.20 17.37
C ASN A 291 -2.16 -10.34 18.48
N THR A 292 -3.48 -10.19 18.46
CA THR A 292 -4.24 -9.44 19.47
C THR A 292 -5.15 -10.39 20.23
N ILE A 293 -5.11 -10.34 21.55
CA ILE A 293 -5.95 -11.15 22.44
C ILE A 293 -6.56 -10.28 23.55
N PRO A 294 -7.76 -10.61 24.04
CA PRO A 294 -8.30 -9.99 25.24
C PRO A 294 -7.58 -10.52 26.49
N LEU A 295 -7.23 -9.64 27.42
CA LEU A 295 -6.74 -9.97 28.76
C LEU A 295 -7.57 -9.26 29.82
N THR A 296 -7.70 -9.89 30.99
CA THR A 296 -8.25 -9.25 32.19
C THR A 296 -7.19 -8.41 32.88
N ALA A 297 -7.57 -7.48 33.75
CA ALA A 297 -6.61 -6.84 34.64
C ALA A 297 -6.01 -7.87 35.62
N GLY A 298 -4.69 -7.82 35.83
CA GLY A 298 -3.99 -8.68 36.78
C GLY A 298 -2.91 -9.56 36.15
N PRO A 299 -2.37 -10.51 36.93
CA PRO A 299 -1.28 -11.38 36.50
C PRO A 299 -1.74 -12.50 35.57
N HIS A 300 -1.03 -12.69 34.47
CA HIS A 300 -1.21 -13.74 33.49
C HIS A 300 0.06 -14.58 33.35
N ASP A 301 -0.08 -15.89 33.19
CA ASP A 301 1.07 -16.76 33.00
C ASP A 301 1.59 -16.65 31.56
N VAL A 302 2.88 -16.44 31.39
CA VAL A 302 3.51 -16.27 30.07
C VAL A 302 4.58 -17.32 29.85
N LYS A 303 4.60 -17.90 28.65
CA LYS A 303 5.70 -18.73 28.17
C LYS A 303 6.20 -18.21 26.83
N VAL A 304 7.52 -18.07 26.69
CA VAL A 304 8.17 -17.75 25.42
C VAL A 304 9.13 -18.87 25.08
N TYR A 305 9.00 -19.42 23.88
CA TYR A 305 9.92 -20.40 23.32
C TYR A 305 10.82 -19.73 22.29
N PHE A 306 12.11 -20.03 22.31
CA PHE A 306 13.05 -19.57 21.30
C PHE A 306 14.06 -20.68 20.98
N SER A 307 14.10 -21.15 19.74
CA SER A 307 15.08 -22.13 19.27
C SER A 307 15.97 -21.51 18.19
N ARG A 308 17.28 -21.54 18.44
CA ARG A 308 18.28 -20.94 17.57
C ARG A 308 18.27 -21.61 16.20
N SER A 309 18.41 -20.83 15.13
CA SER A 309 18.57 -21.34 13.76
C SER A 309 19.82 -20.74 13.10
N TRP A 310 19.92 -20.85 11.77
CA TRP A 310 21.03 -20.25 11.01
C TRP A 310 20.90 -18.74 10.80
N PHE A 311 19.70 -18.15 10.91
CA PHE A 311 19.47 -16.70 10.79
C PHE A 311 20.24 -15.89 11.84
N ARG A 312 20.37 -14.56 11.70
CA ARG A 312 20.91 -13.70 12.77
C ARG A 312 20.04 -13.84 14.03
N PRO A 313 20.59 -14.09 15.23
CA PRO A 313 19.78 -14.23 16.43
C PRO A 313 19.22 -12.87 16.88
N GLY A 314 18.02 -12.93 17.43
CA GLY A 314 17.34 -11.85 18.11
C GLY A 314 16.04 -12.40 18.68
N LEU A 315 15.59 -11.84 19.80
CA LEU A 315 14.34 -12.16 20.46
C LEU A 315 13.81 -10.90 21.14
N GLY A 316 12.74 -10.35 20.62
CA GLY A 316 12.06 -9.20 21.18
C GLY A 316 10.58 -9.48 21.31
N LEU A 317 10.03 -9.14 22.48
CA LEU A 317 8.59 -9.15 22.70
C LEU A 317 8.15 -7.71 22.99
N TYR A 318 7.20 -7.21 22.22
CA TYR A 318 6.50 -5.96 22.50
C TYR A 318 5.06 -6.23 22.89
N VAL A 319 4.50 -5.32 23.68
CA VAL A 319 3.09 -5.30 24.04
C VAL A 319 2.51 -3.91 23.80
N SER A 320 1.28 -3.84 23.29
CA SER A 320 0.55 -2.57 23.14
C SER A 320 -0.95 -2.78 23.31
N GLN A 321 -1.65 -1.69 23.59
CA GLN A 321 -3.11 -1.61 23.44
C GLN A 321 -3.43 -0.60 22.34
N ALA A 322 -4.69 -0.58 21.89
CA ALA A 322 -5.16 0.47 21.00
C ALA A 322 -4.88 1.86 21.62
N GLY A 323 -4.15 2.70 20.88
CA GLY A 323 -3.83 4.04 21.34
C GLY A 323 -2.58 4.15 22.21
N THR A 324 -1.71 3.12 22.25
CA THR A 324 -0.38 3.22 22.88
C THR A 324 0.71 2.84 21.89
N ARG A 325 1.95 3.27 22.16
CA ARG A 325 3.12 2.77 21.44
C ARG A 325 3.45 1.33 21.87
N PRO A 326 4.05 0.51 21.01
CA PRO A 326 4.65 -0.77 21.41
C PRO A 326 5.64 -0.56 22.54
N GLN A 327 5.37 -1.20 23.67
CA GLN A 327 6.23 -1.21 24.84
C GLN A 327 7.10 -2.47 24.81
N PRO A 328 8.43 -2.36 24.90
CA PRO A 328 9.30 -3.54 24.96
C PRO A 328 9.17 -4.26 26.32
N LEU A 329 9.08 -5.59 26.27
CA LEU A 329 9.17 -6.51 27.42
C LEU A 329 10.50 -7.28 27.46
N HIS A 330 11.47 -6.85 26.65
CA HIS A 330 12.78 -7.46 26.46
C HIS A 330 13.91 -6.47 26.77
N ALA A 331 15.11 -7.00 27.00
CA ALA A 331 16.31 -6.18 27.12
C ALA A 331 16.68 -5.59 25.74
N PRO A 332 17.13 -4.33 25.65
CA PRO A 332 17.50 -3.72 24.36
C PRO A 332 18.50 -4.54 23.54
N THR A 333 19.44 -5.21 24.20
CA THR A 333 20.47 -6.04 23.54
C THR A 333 19.91 -7.36 22.98
N SER A 334 18.73 -7.79 23.43
CA SER A 334 18.08 -9.01 22.96
C SER A 334 17.46 -8.87 21.57
N LEU A 335 17.13 -7.65 21.16
CA LEU A 335 16.65 -7.39 19.81
C LEU A 335 17.58 -6.38 19.14
N PRO A 336 18.76 -6.83 18.65
CA PRO A 336 19.64 -5.93 17.94
C PRO A 336 18.95 -5.43 16.68
N GLU A 337 18.94 -4.12 16.49
CA GLU A 337 18.45 -3.53 15.25
C GLU A 337 19.32 -4.02 14.09
N PRO A 338 18.72 -4.51 12.99
CA PRO A 338 19.50 -4.84 11.80
C PRO A 338 20.14 -3.57 11.26
N ASP A 339 21.33 -3.71 10.68
CA ASP A 339 21.96 -2.60 9.99
C ASP A 339 21.04 -2.18 8.82
N PRO A 340 20.75 -0.88 8.67
CA PRO A 340 19.85 -0.43 7.62
C PRO A 340 20.43 -0.78 6.26
N VAL A 341 19.69 -1.56 5.47
CA VAL A 341 20.04 -1.83 4.08
C VAL A 341 19.70 -0.59 3.27
N ALA A 342 20.71 0.05 2.69
CA ALA A 342 20.50 1.18 1.81
C ALA A 342 19.64 0.78 0.60
N VAL A 343 18.68 1.64 0.24
CA VAL A 343 17.88 1.44 -0.96
C VAL A 343 18.78 1.51 -2.19
N VAL A 344 18.76 0.44 -3.00
CA VAL A 344 19.44 0.40 -4.29
C VAL A 344 18.49 1.01 -5.31
N SER A 345 18.51 2.34 -5.39
CA SER A 345 17.66 3.10 -6.30
C SER A 345 18.25 3.16 -7.71
N VAL A 346 17.41 2.98 -8.71
CA VAL A 346 17.74 3.25 -10.12
C VAL A 346 16.87 4.38 -10.61
N ASN A 347 17.48 5.36 -11.26
CA ASN A 347 16.79 6.49 -11.89
C ASN A 347 17.29 6.72 -13.34
N PRO A 348 16.45 7.30 -14.22
CA PRO A 348 16.87 7.89 -15.49
C PRO A 348 18.13 8.74 -15.37
N ASP A 349 19.10 8.52 -16.25
CA ASP A 349 20.33 9.33 -16.29
C ASP A 349 20.23 10.38 -17.41
N PHE A 350 20.07 11.63 -17.02
CA PHE A 350 20.00 12.75 -17.98
C PHE A 350 21.33 13.02 -18.69
N SER A 351 22.45 12.54 -18.15
CA SER A 351 23.80 12.78 -18.65
C SER A 351 24.26 11.74 -19.68
N ASP A 352 23.63 10.56 -19.73
CA ASP A 352 23.94 9.50 -20.69
C ASP A 352 22.85 9.42 -21.77
N ALA A 353 23.17 9.88 -22.99
CA ALA A 353 22.26 9.85 -24.13
C ALA A 353 21.73 8.44 -24.47
N GLY A 354 22.46 7.36 -24.13
CA GLY A 354 22.02 5.97 -24.30
C GLY A 354 21.17 5.42 -23.15
N ASN A 355 21.15 6.12 -22.01
CA ASN A 355 20.51 5.70 -20.76
C ASN A 355 19.55 6.74 -20.16
N GLN A 356 19.16 7.75 -20.96
CA GLN A 356 18.12 8.71 -20.59
C GLN A 356 16.82 7.99 -20.22
N VAL A 357 16.52 6.88 -20.89
CA VAL A 357 15.44 5.97 -20.51
C VAL A 357 16.04 4.69 -19.93
N GLN A 358 15.74 4.42 -18.65
CA GLN A 358 16.12 3.17 -18.00
C GLN A 358 15.19 2.04 -18.42
N ARG A 359 15.75 0.83 -18.58
CA ARG A 359 14.99 -0.37 -18.96
C ARG A 359 15.48 -1.55 -18.12
N ILE A 360 14.63 -2.07 -17.25
CA ILE A 360 14.96 -3.18 -16.35
C ILE A 360 14.03 -4.36 -16.65
N ARG A 361 14.61 -5.49 -17.08
CA ARG A 361 13.91 -6.78 -16.99
C ARG A 361 13.74 -7.10 -15.52
N SER A 362 12.50 -7.24 -15.10
CA SER A 362 12.14 -7.23 -13.68
C SER A 362 11.14 -8.33 -13.37
N PHE A 363 11.11 -8.72 -12.10
CA PHE A 363 9.97 -9.40 -11.52
C PHE A 363 9.14 -8.39 -10.78
N VAL A 364 7.82 -8.45 -10.95
CA VAL A 364 6.88 -7.58 -10.22
C VAL A 364 5.73 -8.43 -9.72
N GLN A 365 5.12 -8.05 -8.61
CA GLN A 365 3.94 -8.73 -8.09
C GLN A 365 2.89 -7.67 -7.79
N LEU A 366 1.74 -7.76 -8.44
CA LEU A 366 0.67 -6.79 -8.22
C LEU A 366 -0.07 -7.12 -6.91
N PRO A 367 -0.68 -6.12 -6.25
CA PRO A 367 -1.48 -6.36 -5.06
C PRO A 367 -2.55 -7.43 -5.30
N GLY A 368 -2.59 -8.43 -4.41
CA GLY A 368 -3.54 -9.55 -4.49
C GLY A 368 -3.09 -10.72 -5.36
N GLU A 369 -1.99 -10.61 -6.11
CA GLU A 369 -1.42 -11.76 -6.83
C GLU A 369 -0.71 -12.72 -5.86
N LYS A 370 -0.84 -14.02 -6.11
CA LYS A 370 -0.15 -15.07 -5.33
C LYS A 370 1.28 -15.31 -5.79
N THR A 371 1.58 -14.98 -7.04
CA THR A 371 2.85 -15.27 -7.71
C THR A 371 3.33 -14.05 -8.47
N LYS A 372 4.64 -13.82 -8.46
CA LYS A 372 5.27 -12.74 -9.23
C LYS A 372 5.15 -12.97 -10.74
N ARG A 373 5.03 -11.87 -11.49
CA ARG A 373 5.22 -11.80 -12.94
C ARG A 373 6.71 -11.87 -13.23
N THR A 374 7.14 -12.86 -14.00
CA THR A 374 8.57 -13.12 -14.27
C THR A 374 9.06 -12.54 -15.59
N HIS A 375 8.16 -12.10 -16.45
CA HIS A 375 8.47 -11.63 -17.80
C HIS A 375 8.09 -10.16 -17.93
N SER A 376 8.60 -9.30 -17.04
CA SER A 376 8.25 -7.88 -17.05
C SER A 376 9.40 -7.00 -17.52
N LEU A 377 9.05 -5.91 -18.20
CA LEU A 377 9.94 -4.82 -18.54
C LEU A 377 9.45 -3.55 -17.84
N SER A 378 10.27 -3.03 -16.93
CA SER A 378 10.04 -1.74 -16.29
C SER A 378 10.85 -0.67 -17.01
N VAL A 379 10.20 0.44 -17.35
CA VAL A 379 10.77 1.52 -18.16
C VAL A 379 10.69 2.82 -17.38
N GLY A 380 11.85 3.44 -17.17
CA GLY A 380 11.99 4.70 -16.46
C GLY A 380 12.23 5.86 -17.43
N SER A 381 11.30 6.81 -17.55
CA SER A 381 11.47 8.01 -18.38
C SER A 381 12.08 9.19 -17.62
N PRO A 382 12.93 10.02 -18.26
CA PRO A 382 13.53 11.19 -17.63
C PRO A 382 12.52 12.28 -17.28
N VAL A 383 11.28 12.23 -17.79
CA VAL A 383 10.22 13.17 -17.38
C VAL A 383 9.54 12.77 -16.06
N GLY A 384 10.07 11.75 -15.35
CA GLY A 384 9.57 11.31 -14.05
C GLY A 384 8.28 10.50 -14.12
N ILE A 385 8.00 9.88 -15.27
CA ILE A 385 6.87 8.97 -15.48
C ILE A 385 7.41 7.61 -15.90
N HIS A 386 6.90 6.57 -15.25
CA HIS A 386 7.45 5.24 -15.33
C HIS A 386 6.33 4.22 -15.51
N TYR A 387 6.67 3.06 -16.05
CA TYR A 387 5.71 2.00 -16.25
C TYR A 387 6.34 0.61 -16.25
N THR A 388 5.52 -0.41 -16.00
CA THR A 388 5.89 -1.81 -16.19
C THR A 388 4.92 -2.48 -17.16
N VAL A 389 5.46 -3.24 -18.12
CA VAL A 389 4.69 -4.11 -19.00
C VAL A 389 5.00 -5.58 -18.74
N ASP A 390 3.99 -6.44 -18.82
CA ASP A 390 4.12 -7.90 -18.90
C ASP A 390 4.35 -8.30 -20.36
N LEU A 391 5.52 -8.85 -20.66
CA LEU A 391 5.91 -9.31 -21.99
C LEU A 391 5.28 -10.66 -22.37
N ASN A 392 4.66 -11.40 -21.44
CA ASN A 392 3.89 -12.60 -21.79
C ASN A 392 2.47 -12.24 -22.23
N GLN A 393 1.90 -11.18 -21.68
CA GLN A 393 0.50 -10.81 -21.92
C GLN A 393 0.35 -9.46 -22.65
N MET A 394 1.45 -8.76 -22.96
CA MET A 394 1.46 -7.38 -23.49
C MET A 394 0.68 -6.39 -22.63
N ALA A 395 0.49 -6.72 -21.35
CA ALA A 395 -0.33 -5.97 -20.42
C ALA A 395 0.49 -4.83 -19.82
N LEU A 396 -0.06 -3.62 -19.81
CA LEU A 396 0.51 -2.52 -19.04
C LEU A 396 0.04 -2.68 -17.60
N LEU A 397 0.95 -3.02 -16.70
CA LEU A 397 0.61 -3.48 -15.34
C LEU A 397 0.43 -2.32 -14.37
N GLN A 398 1.39 -1.39 -14.38
CA GLN A 398 1.44 -0.27 -13.45
C GLN A 398 2.15 0.93 -14.08
N VAL A 399 1.76 2.12 -13.63
CA VAL A 399 2.35 3.40 -14.01
C VAL A 399 2.53 4.27 -12.77
N TRP A 400 3.62 5.03 -12.68
CA TRP A 400 3.87 5.87 -11.50
C TRP A 400 4.71 7.10 -11.84
N LYS A 401 4.71 8.08 -10.93
CA LYS A 401 5.52 9.29 -11.00
C LYS A 401 6.57 9.33 -9.91
N GLY A 402 7.64 10.10 -10.12
CA GLY A 402 8.65 10.35 -9.11
C GLY A 402 9.95 9.64 -9.45
N ASP A 403 10.52 8.91 -8.49
CA ASP A 403 11.71 8.10 -8.74
C ASP A 403 11.32 6.76 -9.37
N PHE A 404 12.24 6.19 -10.15
CA PHE A 404 11.93 5.04 -10.97
C PHE A 404 11.81 3.76 -10.15
N ALA A 405 12.90 3.16 -9.68
CA ALA A 405 12.82 1.80 -9.14
C ALA A 405 13.68 1.59 -7.90
N ASN A 406 13.11 0.89 -6.92
CA ASN A 406 13.84 0.21 -5.87
C ASN A 406 14.18 -1.20 -6.37
N THR A 407 15.47 -1.48 -6.46
CA THR A 407 16.03 -2.76 -6.92
C THR A 407 16.80 -3.50 -5.83
N THR A 408 16.63 -3.09 -4.55
CA THR A 408 17.33 -3.72 -3.42
C THR A 408 17.13 -5.23 -3.42
N GLU A 409 15.88 -5.72 -3.51
CA GLU A 409 15.63 -7.17 -3.52
C GLU A 409 16.24 -7.90 -4.72
N MET A 410 16.47 -7.20 -5.83
CA MET A 410 17.05 -7.79 -7.03
C MET A 410 18.57 -7.92 -6.93
N TRP A 411 19.24 -6.96 -6.28
CA TRP A 411 20.69 -6.78 -6.41
C TRP A 411 21.45 -6.91 -5.08
N TYR A 412 20.81 -6.64 -3.95
CA TYR A 412 21.37 -6.85 -2.62
C TYR A 412 20.99 -8.23 -2.08
N GLU A 413 21.99 -9.05 -1.76
CA GLU A 413 21.86 -10.40 -1.15
C GLU A 413 20.88 -11.39 -1.80
N ARG A 414 20.35 -11.09 -3.00
CA ARG A 414 19.74 -11.97 -4.03
C ARG A 414 18.91 -13.19 -3.55
N GLY A 415 18.19 -13.09 -2.45
CA GLY A 415 17.16 -14.04 -2.03
C GLY A 415 15.84 -13.84 -2.80
N GLU A 416 14.94 -14.82 -2.74
CA GLU A 416 13.53 -14.60 -3.13
C GLU A 416 12.93 -13.47 -2.26
N PRO A 417 12.11 -12.55 -2.81
CA PRO A 417 11.37 -12.69 -4.07
C PRO A 417 11.95 -11.95 -5.29
N GLN A 418 13.02 -11.15 -5.13
CA GLN A 418 13.70 -10.41 -6.20
C GLN A 418 12.80 -9.43 -6.98
N LEU A 419 11.95 -8.68 -6.28
CA LEU A 419 10.99 -7.79 -6.92
C LEU A 419 11.60 -6.42 -7.23
N LEU A 420 11.15 -5.83 -8.34
CA LEU A 420 11.24 -4.40 -8.57
C LEU A 420 10.04 -3.74 -7.90
N ALA A 421 10.28 -2.76 -7.04
CA ALA A 421 9.25 -1.93 -6.45
C ALA A 421 9.31 -0.49 -7.01
N PRO A 422 8.17 0.12 -7.40
CA PRO A 422 8.11 1.55 -7.71
C PRO A 422 8.57 2.39 -6.51
N LEU A 423 9.39 3.42 -6.75
CA LEU A 423 9.72 4.43 -5.72
C LEU A 423 8.70 5.58 -5.66
N GLY A 424 7.71 5.56 -6.57
CA GLY A 424 6.58 6.49 -6.59
C GLY A 424 5.24 5.78 -6.42
N PRO A 425 4.13 6.53 -6.28
CA PRO A 425 2.83 5.93 -6.04
C PRO A 425 2.31 5.24 -7.31
N PRO A 426 2.11 3.90 -7.30
CA PRO A 426 1.66 3.19 -8.47
C PRO A 426 0.16 3.34 -8.69
N VAL A 427 -0.20 3.54 -9.95
CA VAL A 427 -1.53 3.26 -10.48
C VAL A 427 -1.48 1.89 -11.14
N TYR A 428 -2.29 0.97 -10.63
CA TYR A 428 -2.45 -0.36 -11.20
C TYR A 428 -3.53 -0.37 -12.28
N LEU A 429 -3.21 -0.98 -13.40
CA LEU A 429 -4.05 -1.02 -14.60
C LEU A 429 -4.54 -2.46 -14.83
N PRO A 430 -5.51 -2.69 -15.74
CA PRO A 430 -5.94 -4.03 -16.08
C PRO A 430 -4.75 -4.90 -16.54
N ALA A 431 -4.40 -5.89 -15.72
CA ALA A 431 -3.24 -6.77 -15.92
C ALA A 431 -3.48 -7.90 -16.94
N GLN A 432 -4.32 -7.64 -17.95
CA GLN A 432 -4.64 -8.55 -19.06
C GLN A 432 -4.17 -7.94 -20.39
N THR A 433 -4.15 -8.75 -21.45
CA THR A 433 -3.86 -8.27 -22.80
C THR A 433 -4.69 -7.03 -23.16
N PRO A 434 -4.10 -5.99 -23.76
CA PRO A 434 -4.81 -4.76 -24.10
C PRO A 434 -5.75 -4.95 -25.29
N LEU A 435 -5.46 -5.92 -26.16
CA LEU A 435 -6.18 -6.17 -27.40
C LEU A 435 -6.78 -7.57 -27.42
N MET A 436 -8.00 -7.68 -27.95
CA MET A 436 -8.66 -8.95 -28.21
C MET A 436 -9.68 -8.81 -29.33
N VAL A 437 -9.85 -9.86 -30.13
CA VAL A 437 -11.03 -10.02 -30.99
C VAL A 437 -12.05 -10.84 -30.20
N LEU A 438 -13.17 -10.24 -29.85
CA LEU A 438 -14.21 -10.91 -29.07
C LEU A 438 -15.23 -11.57 -30.00
N PRO A 439 -15.61 -12.85 -29.77
CA PRO A 439 -16.65 -13.52 -30.56
C PRO A 439 -18.00 -12.81 -30.49
N ASN A 440 -18.34 -12.25 -29.32
CA ASN A 440 -19.55 -11.46 -29.09
C ASN A 440 -19.40 -10.58 -27.83
N ASP A 441 -20.39 -9.72 -27.63
CA ASP A 441 -20.43 -8.74 -26.54
C ASP A 441 -20.51 -9.34 -25.13
N ALA A 442 -21.03 -10.55 -25.00
CA ALA A 442 -21.12 -11.27 -23.74
C ALA A 442 -19.82 -12.00 -23.38
N THR A 443 -18.86 -12.09 -24.30
CA THR A 443 -17.58 -12.75 -24.02
C THR A 443 -16.76 -11.91 -23.05
N ALA A 444 -16.45 -12.51 -21.90
CA ALA A 444 -15.57 -11.92 -20.90
C ALA A 444 -14.18 -11.65 -21.49
N TRP A 445 -13.51 -10.62 -20.97
CA TRP A 445 -12.11 -10.41 -21.33
C TRP A 445 -11.27 -11.57 -20.78
N PRO A 446 -10.41 -12.21 -21.59
CA PRO A 446 -9.63 -13.36 -21.13
C PRO A 446 -8.63 -12.93 -20.06
N ASP A 447 -8.46 -13.79 -19.05
CA ASP A 447 -7.46 -13.56 -17.99
C ASP A 447 -6.03 -13.67 -18.53
N SER A 448 -5.80 -14.61 -19.46
CA SER A 448 -4.53 -14.80 -20.15
C SER A 448 -4.72 -15.41 -21.54
N LEU A 449 -3.76 -15.18 -22.43
CA LEU A 449 -3.67 -15.82 -23.73
C LEU A 449 -2.48 -16.78 -23.79
N GLY A 450 -2.66 -17.91 -24.47
CA GLY A 450 -1.59 -18.84 -24.80
C GLY A 450 -0.79 -18.41 -26.02
N GLU A 451 0.41 -18.98 -26.18
CA GLU A 451 1.38 -18.63 -27.24
C GLU A 451 0.86 -18.86 -28.67
N ASN A 452 -0.18 -19.66 -28.87
CA ASN A 452 -0.79 -19.83 -30.18
C ASN A 452 -1.63 -18.62 -30.63
N ILE A 453 -2.05 -17.77 -29.68
CA ILE A 453 -2.91 -16.60 -29.94
C ILE A 453 -2.10 -15.31 -29.83
N LEU A 454 -1.22 -15.23 -28.83
CA LEU A 454 -0.39 -14.07 -28.54
C LEU A 454 1.08 -14.47 -28.58
N GLN A 455 1.86 -13.86 -29.47
CA GLN A 455 3.29 -14.15 -29.58
C GLN A 455 4.11 -12.87 -29.54
N TYR A 456 4.95 -12.74 -28.52
CA TYR A 456 5.97 -11.71 -28.48
C TYR A 456 6.96 -11.90 -29.64
N LYS A 457 7.25 -10.83 -30.40
CA LYS A 457 8.20 -10.85 -31.52
C LYS A 457 9.47 -10.05 -31.26
N GLY A 458 9.51 -9.26 -30.19
CA GLY A 458 10.68 -8.46 -29.83
C GLY A 458 10.30 -7.01 -29.54
N LEU A 459 11.32 -6.20 -29.33
CA LEU A 459 11.18 -4.76 -29.13
C LEU A 459 12.24 -4.03 -29.95
N SER A 460 11.88 -2.85 -30.46
CA SER A 460 12.82 -1.89 -31.03
C SER A 460 13.05 -0.76 -30.04
N ILE A 461 14.25 -0.19 -30.04
CA ILE A 461 14.63 0.96 -29.21
C ILE A 461 14.85 2.15 -30.14
N ASN A 462 14.15 3.26 -29.89
CA ASN A 462 14.38 4.48 -30.65
C ASN A 462 15.64 5.23 -30.17
N LYS A 463 16.02 6.32 -30.85
CA LYS A 463 17.21 7.11 -30.50
C LYS A 463 17.18 7.71 -29.08
N GLN A 464 16.00 7.84 -28.48
CA GLN A 464 15.78 8.34 -27.12
C GLN A 464 15.72 7.21 -26.08
N GLY A 465 15.99 5.96 -26.46
CA GLY A 465 15.95 4.82 -25.55
C GLY A 465 14.55 4.30 -25.22
N VAL A 466 13.49 4.82 -25.86
CA VAL A 466 12.11 4.39 -25.62
C VAL A 466 11.83 3.09 -26.37
N PRO A 467 11.36 2.02 -25.69
CA PRO A 467 11.03 0.76 -26.34
C PRO A 467 9.68 0.83 -27.06
N THR A 468 9.58 0.10 -28.16
CA THR A 468 8.32 -0.20 -28.86
C THR A 468 8.23 -1.72 -29.03
N LEU A 469 7.17 -2.32 -28.50
CA LEU A 469 6.96 -3.77 -28.57
C LEU A 469 6.36 -4.15 -29.92
N THR A 470 6.78 -5.31 -30.43
CA THR A 470 6.16 -5.96 -31.58
C THR A 470 5.67 -7.34 -31.15
N TYR A 471 4.42 -7.66 -31.44
CA TYR A 471 3.84 -8.98 -31.18
C TYR A 471 2.80 -9.34 -32.24
N THR A 472 2.38 -10.60 -32.27
CA THR A 472 1.22 -11.01 -33.08
C THR A 472 0.05 -11.38 -32.19
N LEU A 473 -1.15 -10.97 -32.59
CA LEU A 473 -2.40 -11.33 -31.95
C LEU A 473 -3.38 -11.81 -33.02
N ALA A 474 -3.84 -13.06 -32.92
CA ALA A 474 -4.85 -13.65 -33.81
C ALA A 474 -4.58 -13.38 -35.32
N GLY A 475 -3.33 -13.57 -35.76
CA GLY A 475 -2.92 -13.37 -37.17
C GLY A 475 -2.66 -11.91 -37.58
N THR A 476 -2.76 -10.95 -36.67
CA THR A 476 -2.37 -9.55 -36.90
C THR A 476 -1.05 -9.21 -36.23
N THR A 477 -0.25 -8.37 -36.87
CA THR A 477 0.95 -7.79 -36.26
C THR A 477 0.55 -6.54 -35.50
N VAL A 478 1.02 -6.42 -34.26
CA VAL A 478 0.79 -5.25 -33.42
C VAL A 478 2.12 -4.58 -33.08
N THR A 479 2.15 -3.27 -33.29
CA THR A 479 3.20 -2.37 -32.78
C THR A 479 2.62 -1.57 -31.62
N ASP A 480 3.24 -1.68 -30.45
CA ASP A 480 2.77 -1.05 -29.21
C ASP A 480 3.83 -0.08 -28.68
N ALA A 481 3.56 1.20 -28.90
CA ALA A 481 4.42 2.30 -28.51
C ALA A 481 3.87 2.96 -27.25
N THR A 482 4.60 2.81 -26.14
CA THR A 482 4.27 3.41 -24.85
C THR A 482 5.35 4.38 -24.43
N ARG A 483 4.99 5.64 -24.21
CA ARG A 483 5.94 6.72 -23.90
C ARG A 483 5.36 7.73 -22.91
N ALA A 484 6.22 8.33 -22.11
CA ALA A 484 5.83 9.42 -21.24
C ALA A 484 5.82 10.75 -22.01
N GLU A 485 4.76 11.54 -21.84
CA GLU A 485 4.64 12.88 -22.41
C GLU A 485 4.01 13.83 -21.38
N GLY A 486 4.76 14.86 -20.98
CA GLY A 486 4.31 15.81 -19.95
C GLY A 486 3.94 15.09 -18.66
N ASN A 487 2.66 15.17 -18.27
CA ASN A 487 2.12 14.58 -17.05
C ASN A 487 1.30 13.29 -17.30
N ALA A 488 1.51 12.63 -18.45
CA ALA A 488 0.74 11.47 -18.87
C ALA A 488 1.62 10.36 -19.45
N LEU A 489 1.12 9.13 -19.40
CA LEU A 489 1.65 8.03 -20.19
C LEU A 489 0.79 7.85 -21.44
N VAL A 490 1.39 7.99 -22.62
CA VAL A 490 0.73 7.89 -23.91
C VAL A 490 1.01 6.53 -24.51
N ARG A 491 -0.04 5.84 -24.94
CA ARG A 491 0.05 4.53 -25.59
C ARG A 491 -0.67 4.53 -26.92
N THR A 492 0.04 4.07 -27.95
CA THR A 492 -0.49 3.87 -29.29
C THR A 492 -0.28 2.43 -29.70
N LEU A 493 -1.37 1.74 -30.04
CA LEU A 493 -1.33 0.38 -30.58
C LEU A 493 -1.75 0.41 -32.05
N THR A 494 -0.85 0.02 -32.93
CA THR A 494 -1.07 -0.06 -34.37
C THR A 494 -1.16 -1.52 -34.78
N LEU A 495 -2.26 -1.90 -35.42
CA LEU A 495 -2.54 -3.25 -35.89
C LEU A 495 -2.40 -3.28 -37.41
N ALA A 496 -1.69 -4.27 -37.94
CA ALA A 496 -1.57 -4.53 -39.37
C ALA A 496 -1.95 -5.99 -39.67
N GLY A 497 -2.86 -6.20 -40.62
CA GLY A 497 -3.35 -7.51 -41.03
C GLY A 497 -4.86 -7.51 -41.33
N SER A 498 -5.47 -8.68 -41.25
CA SER A 498 -6.90 -8.88 -41.53
C SER A 498 -7.52 -9.82 -40.49
N PRO A 499 -7.80 -9.33 -39.28
CA PRO A 499 -8.39 -10.14 -38.23
C PRO A 499 -9.80 -10.58 -38.62
N THR A 500 -10.20 -11.79 -38.23
CA THR A 500 -11.58 -12.25 -38.39
C THR A 500 -12.46 -11.67 -37.28
N GLY A 501 -13.03 -10.49 -37.52
CA GLY A 501 -13.85 -9.74 -36.56
C GLY A 501 -13.23 -8.41 -36.16
N THR A 502 -13.92 -7.63 -35.33
CA THR A 502 -13.44 -6.33 -34.85
C THR A 502 -12.52 -6.51 -33.65
N PRO A 503 -11.23 -6.10 -33.72
CA PRO A 503 -10.40 -6.02 -32.54
C PRO A 503 -10.89 -4.89 -31.64
N TYR A 504 -10.88 -5.13 -30.34
CA TYR A 504 -11.12 -4.11 -29.33
C TYR A 504 -9.85 -3.90 -28.52
N CYS A 505 -9.59 -2.64 -28.17
CA CYS A 505 -8.62 -2.27 -27.15
C CYS A 505 -9.35 -2.00 -25.84
N ARG A 506 -9.05 -2.75 -24.79
CA ARG A 506 -9.55 -2.49 -23.43
C ARG A 506 -8.65 -1.47 -22.75
N VAL A 507 -9.12 -0.24 -22.68
CA VAL A 507 -8.34 0.89 -22.18
C VAL A 507 -8.41 1.00 -20.66
N ALA A 508 -9.58 0.68 -20.09
CA ALA A 508 -9.76 0.62 -18.64
C ALA A 508 -10.76 -0.46 -18.26
N ALA A 509 -10.60 -0.97 -17.04
CA ALA A 509 -11.56 -1.83 -16.39
C ALA A 509 -11.56 -1.56 -14.89
N GLY A 510 -12.74 -1.42 -14.28
CA GLY A 510 -12.85 -0.96 -12.91
C GLY A 510 -14.23 -1.18 -12.30
N SER A 511 -14.37 -0.90 -11.01
CA SER A 511 -15.67 -0.90 -10.33
C SER A 511 -16.58 0.23 -10.85
N ALA A 512 -15.98 1.36 -11.22
CA ALA A 512 -16.67 2.50 -11.82
C ALA A 512 -15.76 3.22 -12.83
N ILE A 513 -16.34 3.64 -13.94
CA ILE A 513 -15.71 4.48 -14.98
C ILE A 513 -16.69 5.60 -15.31
N GLU A 514 -16.29 6.85 -15.06
CA GLU A 514 -17.13 8.04 -15.23
C GLU A 514 -16.53 8.96 -16.30
N GLU A 515 -17.29 9.33 -17.33
CA GLU A 515 -16.86 10.39 -18.24
C GLU A 515 -17.00 11.76 -17.54
N VAL A 516 -15.86 12.38 -17.21
CA VAL A 516 -15.81 13.65 -16.45
C VAL A 516 -15.71 14.88 -17.35
N SER A 517 -15.28 14.68 -18.58
CA SER A 517 -15.42 15.59 -19.71
C SER A 517 -15.29 14.78 -20.99
N LYS A 518 -15.67 15.34 -22.14
CA LYS A 518 -15.68 14.63 -23.41
C LYS A 518 -14.33 13.98 -23.70
N GLY A 519 -14.28 12.64 -23.76
CA GLY A 519 -13.05 11.89 -24.00
C GLY A 519 -12.12 11.74 -22.78
N LEU A 520 -12.54 12.15 -21.58
CA LEU A 520 -11.79 12.00 -20.33
C LEU A 520 -12.61 11.21 -19.30
N TYR A 521 -12.07 10.08 -18.86
CA TYR A 521 -12.74 9.13 -18.00
C TYR A 521 -11.99 8.98 -16.68
N ALA A 522 -12.67 9.19 -15.55
CA ALA A 522 -12.15 8.86 -14.22
C ALA A 522 -12.44 7.39 -13.91
N VAL A 523 -11.44 6.66 -13.41
CA VAL A 523 -11.55 5.23 -13.13
C VAL A 523 -11.37 4.96 -11.63
N ASN A 524 -12.16 4.01 -11.10
CA ASN A 524 -12.10 3.51 -9.73
C ASN A 524 -12.09 4.66 -8.71
N ASP A 525 -13.20 5.40 -8.64
CA ASP A 525 -13.34 6.51 -7.70
C ASP A 525 -12.19 7.52 -7.83
N ARG A 526 -11.92 7.94 -9.07
CA ARG A 526 -10.92 8.97 -9.40
C ARG A 526 -9.52 8.60 -8.89
N SER A 527 -9.15 7.34 -9.06
CA SER A 527 -7.79 6.86 -8.79
C SER A 527 -6.81 7.28 -9.88
N TYR A 528 -7.29 7.34 -11.13
CA TYR A 528 -6.58 7.84 -12.30
C TYR A 528 -7.59 8.24 -13.39
N TYR A 529 -7.09 8.91 -14.44
CA TYR A 529 -7.86 9.18 -15.65
C TYR A 529 -7.33 8.40 -16.86
N VAL A 530 -8.24 8.16 -17.79
CA VAL A 530 -7.94 7.81 -19.18
C VAL A 530 -8.42 8.93 -20.08
N ARG A 531 -7.55 9.41 -20.96
CA ARG A 531 -7.91 10.34 -22.05
C ARG A 531 -7.84 9.63 -23.39
N ILE A 532 -8.87 9.83 -24.20
CA ILE A 532 -8.98 9.32 -25.56
C ILE A 532 -9.33 10.48 -26.49
N ASP A 533 -9.25 10.27 -27.81
CA ASP A 533 -9.76 11.25 -28.77
C ASP A 533 -11.27 11.48 -28.51
N PRO A 534 -11.72 12.73 -28.31
CA PRO A 534 -13.14 13.07 -28.15
C PRO A 534 -14.05 12.64 -29.30
N LYS A 535 -13.49 12.29 -30.45
CA LYS A 535 -14.20 11.77 -31.63
C LYS A 535 -14.14 10.24 -31.77
N ALA A 536 -13.35 9.57 -30.94
CA ALA A 536 -13.25 8.11 -30.97
C ALA A 536 -14.61 7.48 -30.64
N LYS A 537 -14.93 6.38 -31.34
CA LYS A 537 -16.06 5.53 -30.94
C LYS A 537 -15.67 4.80 -29.67
N VAL A 538 -16.51 4.90 -28.65
CA VAL A 538 -16.29 4.27 -27.35
C VAL A 538 -17.40 3.28 -27.10
N LYS A 539 -17.03 2.11 -26.56
CA LYS A 539 -17.98 1.13 -26.07
C LYS A 539 -17.75 0.92 -24.58
N MET A 540 -18.76 1.30 -23.80
CA MET A 540 -18.84 0.99 -22.37
C MET A 540 -19.68 -0.27 -22.18
N ARG A 541 -19.20 -1.24 -21.40
CA ARG A 541 -19.98 -2.43 -21.04
C ARG A 541 -19.73 -2.89 -19.61
N GLN A 542 -20.66 -3.70 -19.10
CA GLN A 542 -20.47 -4.47 -17.86
C GLN A 542 -19.97 -5.88 -18.20
N SER A 543 -18.97 -6.37 -17.48
CA SER A 543 -18.42 -7.71 -17.65
C SER A 543 -17.81 -8.20 -16.33
N ASN A 544 -18.21 -9.37 -15.85
CA ASN A 544 -17.72 -9.98 -14.60
C ASN A 544 -17.70 -9.01 -13.40
N GLY A 545 -18.77 -8.23 -13.22
CA GLY A 545 -18.90 -7.27 -12.12
C GLY A 545 -18.03 -6.00 -12.24
N LYS A 546 -17.40 -5.77 -13.40
CA LYS A 546 -16.61 -4.57 -13.71
C LYS A 546 -17.20 -3.82 -14.89
N GLN A 547 -17.01 -2.51 -14.88
CA GLN A 547 -17.15 -1.67 -16.07
C GLN A 547 -15.90 -1.77 -16.93
N GLU A 548 -16.08 -1.84 -18.24
CA GLU A 548 -15.00 -1.85 -19.23
C GLU A 548 -15.17 -0.70 -20.23
N LEU A 549 -14.05 -0.01 -20.51
CA LEU A 549 -13.94 1.02 -21.53
C LEU A 549 -13.18 0.44 -22.73
N LEU A 550 -13.90 0.21 -23.82
CA LEU A 550 -13.36 -0.42 -25.04
C LEU A 550 -13.33 0.56 -26.21
N LEU A 551 -12.23 0.53 -26.96
CA LEU A 551 -12.11 1.20 -28.25
C LEU A 551 -12.08 0.15 -29.38
N PRO A 552 -13.05 0.13 -30.30
CA PRO A 552 -12.94 -0.68 -31.51
C PRO A 552 -11.78 -0.17 -32.37
N VAL A 553 -10.97 -1.09 -32.89
CA VAL A 553 -9.91 -0.79 -33.84
C VAL A 553 -10.48 -0.92 -35.25
N GLU A 554 -10.73 0.22 -35.91
CA GLU A 554 -11.14 0.21 -37.32
C GLU A 554 -9.91 0.04 -38.21
N LEU A 555 -9.85 -1.06 -38.97
CA LEU A 555 -8.79 -1.28 -39.96
C LEU A 555 -9.21 -0.69 -41.31
N LYS A 556 -8.40 0.23 -41.84
CA LYS A 556 -8.51 0.78 -43.20
C LYS A 556 -7.33 0.28 -44.01
N ASN A 557 -7.59 -0.34 -45.15
CA ASN A 557 -6.55 -0.96 -46.00
C ASN A 557 -5.63 -1.92 -45.20
N GLY A 558 -6.21 -2.71 -44.31
CA GLY A 558 -5.47 -3.68 -43.48
C GLY A 558 -4.63 -3.06 -42.35
N THR A 559 -4.76 -1.77 -42.04
CA THR A 559 -4.07 -1.12 -40.92
C THR A 559 -5.06 -0.33 -40.07
N GLY A 560 -4.95 -0.43 -38.75
CA GLY A 560 -5.76 0.32 -37.77
C GLY A 560 -4.92 0.77 -36.59
N SER A 561 -5.38 1.79 -35.87
CA SER A 561 -4.68 2.35 -34.73
C SER A 561 -5.66 2.78 -33.64
N VAL A 562 -5.24 2.60 -32.39
CA VAL A 562 -5.87 3.20 -31.22
C VAL A 562 -4.84 3.99 -30.43
N HIS A 563 -5.29 5.09 -29.86
CA HIS A 563 -4.47 6.01 -29.10
C HIS A 563 -5.21 6.46 -27.85
N TYR A 564 -4.52 6.40 -26.72
CA TYR A 564 -5.02 6.91 -25.44
C TYR A 564 -3.87 7.33 -24.55
N SER A 565 -4.18 8.09 -23.51
CA SER A 565 -3.24 8.39 -22.44
C SER A 565 -3.82 8.10 -21.06
N ILE A 566 -2.93 7.77 -20.14
CA ILE A 566 -3.24 7.58 -18.73
C ILE A 566 -2.69 8.80 -18.02
N VAL A 567 -3.58 9.55 -17.37
CA VAL A 567 -3.23 10.74 -16.61
C VAL A 567 -3.50 10.43 -15.16
N PHE A 568 -2.50 10.56 -14.31
CA PHE A 568 -2.57 10.07 -12.95
C PHE A 568 -1.84 10.96 -11.98
#